data_AF-A0A7X2IVB4-F1
#
_entry.id   AF-A0A7X2IVB4-F1
#
_cell.length_a   1.000
_cell.length_b   1.000
_cell.length_c   1.000
_cell.angle_alpha   90.00
_cell.angle_beta   90.00
_cell.angle_gamma   90.00
#
_symmetry.space_group_name_H-M   'P 1'
#
loop_
_entity.id
_entity.type
_entity.pdbx_description
1 polymer ?
#
loop_
_entity_poly.entity_id
_entity_poly.type
_entity_poly.pdbx_seq_one_letter_code
_entity_poly.pdbx_strand_id
1 'polypeptide(L)'
;MEPNQPSMGAGIWAHSFEEDEGDIQVYRPRATFPFPPSRRGRETLEFDPAGRVSAGMPGPDDRMMQRAGSPGFDVIEAGPDILKVRMH
;
A
#
# COMPACT_ATOMS: atom_id res chain seq x y z
N MET A 1 -0.11 -25.47 10.87
CA MET A 1 0.99 -24.50 11.02
C MET A 1 0.80 -23.49 9.91
N GLU A 2 -0.02 -22.47 10.16
CA GLU A 2 -0.13 -21.35 9.23
C GLU A 2 0.97 -20.35 9.62
N PRO A 3 1.86 -19.96 8.69
CA PRO A 3 2.82 -18.91 8.99
C PRO A 3 2.00 -17.65 9.30
N ASN A 4 2.20 -17.12 10.51
CA ASN A 4 1.72 -15.83 10.95
C ASN A 4 2.37 -14.75 10.06
N GLN A 5 1.84 -14.59 8.85
CA GLN A 5 2.13 -13.46 7.98
C GLN A 5 1.62 -12.20 8.67
N PRO A 6 2.26 -11.03 8.48
CA PRO A 6 1.65 -9.78 8.90
C PRO A 6 0.23 -9.72 8.31
N SER A 7 -0.75 -9.33 9.12
CA SER A 7 -2.18 -9.36 8.75
C SER A 7 -2.52 -8.54 7.51
N MET A 8 -1.58 -7.75 6.98
CA MET A 8 -1.69 -7.17 5.64
C MET A 8 -1.64 -8.27 4.59
N GLY A 9 -2.75 -8.46 3.89
CA GLY A 9 -2.81 -9.38 2.75
C GLY A 9 -1.80 -9.01 1.67
N ALA A 10 -1.10 -10.02 1.15
CA ALA A 10 -0.32 -9.88 -0.07
C ALA A 10 -1.25 -9.48 -1.23
N GLY A 11 -0.80 -8.56 -2.08
CA GLY A 11 -1.58 -8.06 -3.21
C GLY A 11 -1.42 -6.56 -3.43
N ILE A 12 -2.31 -6.00 -4.27
CA ILE A 12 -2.27 -4.60 -4.68
C ILE A 12 -3.16 -3.77 -3.77
N TRP A 13 -2.57 -2.75 -3.16
CA TRP A 13 -3.20 -1.76 -2.32
C TRP A 13 -3.22 -0.43 -3.08
N ALA A 14 -4.34 0.27 -3.08
CA ALA A 14 -4.42 1.58 -3.73
C ALA A 14 -4.66 2.68 -2.70
N HIS A 15 -4.12 3.87 -2.98
CA HIS A 15 -4.26 5.02 -2.11
C HIS A 15 -5.72 5.51 -2.06
N SER A 16 -6.26 5.53 -0.86
CA SER A 16 -7.57 6.07 -0.48
C SER A 16 -7.39 7.51 0.03
N PHE A 17 -7.29 8.47 -0.90
CA PHE A 17 -7.18 9.91 -0.58
C PHE A 17 -8.35 10.44 0.26
N GLU A 18 -9.51 9.79 0.20
CA GLU A 18 -10.68 10.23 0.98
C GLU A 18 -10.53 9.90 2.47
N GLU A 19 -9.66 8.95 2.79
CA GLU A 19 -9.38 8.51 4.15
C GLU A 19 -8.02 9.02 4.65
N ASP A 20 -7.28 9.78 3.84
CA ASP A 20 -6.03 10.38 4.28
C ASP A 20 -6.26 11.38 5.42
N GLU A 21 -5.36 11.36 6.40
CA GLU A 21 -5.45 12.18 7.61
C GLU A 21 -4.15 12.97 7.77
N GLY A 22 -4.10 14.13 7.10
CA GLY A 22 -2.97 15.07 7.18
C GLY A 22 -1.68 14.48 6.60
N ASP A 23 -0.82 13.96 7.47
CA ASP A 23 0.47 13.34 7.11
C ASP A 23 0.36 11.80 6.96
N ILE A 24 -0.81 11.25 7.27
CA ILE A 24 -1.11 9.82 7.20
C ILE A 24 -1.86 9.53 5.91
N GLN A 25 -1.25 8.72 5.06
CA GLN A 25 -1.86 8.15 3.87
C GLN A 25 -2.50 6.80 4.19
N VAL A 26 -3.72 6.60 3.68
CA VAL A 26 -4.48 5.37 3.89
C VAL A 26 -4.58 4.59 2.60
N TYR A 27 -4.20 3.33 2.65
CA TYR A 27 -4.24 2.40 1.54
C TYR A 27 -5.27 1.31 1.82
N ARG A 28 -6.04 0.97 0.79
CA ARG A 28 -7.04 -0.12 0.83
C ARG A 28 -6.73 -1.18 -0.22
N PRO A 29 -6.99 -2.46 0.05
CA PRO A 29 -6.77 -3.54 -0.91
C PRO A 29 -7.68 -3.38 -2.11
N ARG A 30 -7.09 -3.27 -3.32
CA ARG A 30 -7.85 -3.13 -4.56
C ARG A 30 -8.68 -4.38 -4.90
N ALA A 31 -8.28 -5.54 -4.36
CA ALA A 31 -8.96 -6.81 -4.58
C ALA A 31 -10.34 -6.88 -3.89
N THR A 32 -10.48 -6.31 -2.68
CA THR A 32 -11.72 -6.37 -1.90
C THR A 32 -12.45 -5.03 -1.82
N PHE A 33 -11.72 -3.91 -1.94
CA PHE A 33 -12.31 -2.57 -1.89
C PHE A 33 -12.58 -2.03 -3.30
N PRO A 34 -13.85 -1.79 -3.67
CA PRO A 34 -14.20 -1.22 -4.97
C PRO A 34 -13.91 0.29 -4.94
N PHE A 35 -12.75 0.68 -5.46
CA PHE A 35 -12.44 2.10 -5.64
C PHE A 35 -13.36 2.72 -6.70
N PRO A 36 -13.97 3.89 -6.43
CA PRO A 36 -14.72 4.61 -7.46
C PRO A 36 -13.81 4.95 -8.63
N PRO A 37 -14.35 5.03 -9.87
CA PRO A 37 -13.58 5.35 -11.07
C PRO A 37 -12.88 6.69 -10.87
N SER A 38 -11.58 6.63 -10.58
CA SER A 38 -10.81 7.82 -10.26
C SER A 38 -10.35 8.48 -11.53
N ARG A 39 -10.55 9.79 -11.60
CA ARG A 39 -10.15 10.63 -12.73
C ARG A 39 -8.65 10.96 -12.73
N ARG A 40 -7.94 10.59 -11.66
CA ARG A 40 -6.48 10.73 -11.46
C ARG A 40 -5.86 9.35 -11.25
N GLY A 41 -4.62 9.17 -11.71
CA GLY A 41 -3.86 7.95 -11.41
C GLY A 41 -3.70 7.80 -9.90
N ARG A 42 -4.18 6.68 -9.34
CA ARG A 42 -3.96 6.35 -7.93
C ARG A 42 -2.58 5.72 -7.79
N GLU A 43 -1.86 6.14 -6.77
CA GLU A 43 -0.65 5.42 -6.34
C GLU A 43 -1.07 4.04 -5.81
N THR A 44 -0.34 3.01 -6.21
CA THR A 44 -0.56 1.65 -5.75
C THR A 44 0.68 1.10 -5.07
N LEU A 45 0.48 0.33 -4.01
CA LEU A 45 1.53 -0.41 -3.32
C LEU A 45 1.23 -1.89 -3.50
N GLU A 46 2.17 -2.63 -4.09
CA GLU A 46 2.08 -4.08 -4.20
C GLU A 46 2.88 -4.72 -3.08
N PHE A 47 2.24 -5.62 -2.33
CA PHE A 47 2.85 -6.36 -1.24
C PHE A 47 3.03 -7.82 -1.66
N ASP A 48 4.27 -8.29 -1.64
CA ASP A 48 4.64 -9.68 -1.89
C ASP A 48 4.45 -10.52 -0.61
N PRO A 49 4.10 -11.82 -0.71
CA PRO A 49 4.01 -12.72 0.44
C PRO A 49 5.32 -12.85 1.24
N ALA A 50 6.48 -12.45 0.67
CA ALA A 50 7.74 -12.32 1.40
C ALA A 50 7.85 -11.04 2.25
N GLY A 51 6.82 -10.20 2.32
CA GLY A 51 6.82 -8.92 3.03
C GLY A 51 7.52 -7.78 2.28
N ARG A 52 7.72 -7.93 0.96
CA ARG A 52 8.28 -6.86 0.12
C ARG A 52 7.18 -5.92 -0.33
N VAL A 53 7.44 -4.61 -0.29
CA VAL A 53 6.54 -3.57 -0.79
C VAL A 53 7.13 -2.92 -2.04
N SER A 54 6.33 -2.76 -3.08
CA SER A 54 6.67 -2.10 -4.34
C SER A 54 5.66 -1.00 -4.61
N ALA A 55 6.10 0.25 -4.72
CA ALA A 55 5.22 1.35 -5.12
C ALA A 55 5.14 1.43 -6.64
N GLY A 56 3.94 1.19 -7.19
CA GLY A 56 3.61 1.37 -8.60
C GLY A 56 2.81 2.65 -8.81
N MET A 57 3.35 3.58 -9.59
CA MET A 57 2.58 4.66 -10.19
C MET A 57 2.21 4.22 -11.62
N PRO A 58 1.01 4.53 -12.15
CA PRO A 58 0.68 4.25 -13.55
C PRO A 58 1.54 5.14 -14.47
N GLY A 59 2.74 4.65 -14.80
CA GLY A 59 3.76 5.27 -15.62
C GLY A 59 4.92 4.29 -15.84
N PRO A 60 5.71 4.42 -16.92
CA PRO A 60 6.67 3.40 -17.35
C PRO A 60 7.92 3.23 -16.46
N ASP A 61 8.00 3.91 -15.31
CA ASP A 61 9.16 3.82 -14.41
C ASP A 61 8.85 2.83 -13.27
N ASP A 62 8.94 1.54 -13.60
CA ASP A 62 8.98 0.46 -12.62
C ASP A 62 10.39 0.42 -11.99
N ARG A 63 10.77 1.48 -11.27
CA ARG A 63 11.94 1.43 -10.40
C ARG A 63 11.56 0.68 -9.15
N MET A 64 11.67 -0.64 -9.25
CA MET A 64 11.74 -1.61 -8.17
C MET A 64 12.80 -1.19 -7.14
N MET A 65 12.45 -0.24 -6.27
CA MET A 65 13.31 0.21 -5.19
C MET A 65 13.24 -0.85 -4.09
N GLN A 66 13.98 -1.93 -4.30
CA GLN A 66 14.22 -3.00 -3.33
C GLN A 66 14.92 -2.41 -2.10
N ARG A 67 14.14 -1.86 -1.16
CA ARG A 67 14.67 -1.47 0.14
C ARG A 67 13.94 -2.28 1.19
N ALA A 68 14.62 -3.29 1.70
CA ALA A 68 14.34 -3.94 2.99
C ALA A 68 14.67 -2.99 4.16
N GLY A 69 14.29 -1.73 4.03
CA GLY A 69 14.51 -0.66 4.99
C GLY A 69 13.50 0.43 4.71
N SER A 70 12.98 1.03 5.78
CA SER A 70 11.81 1.91 5.79
C SER A 70 11.70 2.67 4.47
N PRO A 71 10.68 2.38 3.64
CA PRO A 71 10.34 3.31 2.58
C PRO A 71 10.16 4.69 3.24
N GLY A 72 10.15 5.79 2.49
CA GLY A 72 9.99 7.13 3.07
C GLY A 72 8.68 7.36 3.88
N PHE A 73 7.95 6.29 4.17
CA PHE A 73 6.80 6.22 5.04
C PHE A 73 7.02 5.26 6.22
N ASP A 74 6.41 5.62 7.33
CA ASP A 74 6.35 4.83 8.56
C ASP A 74 4.98 4.15 8.65
N VAL A 75 4.95 2.82 8.76
CA VAL A 75 3.68 2.07 8.86
C VAL A 75 3.10 2.27 10.25
N ILE A 76 1.95 2.95 10.33
CA ILE A 76 1.24 3.23 11.58
C ILE A 76 0.26 2.10 11.91
N GLU A 77 -0.45 1.61 10.90
CA GLU A 77 -1.49 0.59 11.06
C GLU A 77 -1.46 -0.39 9.88
N ALA A 78 -1.51 -1.68 10.20
CA ALA A 78 -1.29 -2.79 9.28
C ALA A 78 -2.39 -3.83 9.43
N GLY A 79 -3.58 -3.55 8.89
CA GLY A 79 -4.74 -4.43 8.93
C GLY A 79 -4.93 -5.25 7.65
N PRO A 80 -5.87 -6.21 7.67
CA PRO A 80 -6.24 -6.99 6.48
C PRO A 80 -6.96 -6.16 5.41
N ASP A 81 -7.66 -5.09 5.82
CA ASP A 81 -8.45 -4.24 4.93
C ASP A 81 -8.02 -2.78 4.93
N ILE A 82 -7.03 -2.40 5.75
CA ILE A 82 -6.57 -1.02 5.90
C ILE A 82 -5.08 -0.99 6.19
N LEU A 83 -4.37 -0.11 5.50
CA LEU A 83 -2.97 0.16 5.70
C LEU A 83 -2.80 1.67 5.89
N LYS A 84 -2.35 2.10 7.07
CA LYS A 84 -2.04 3.50 7.34
C LYS A 84 -0.55 3.67 7.38
N VAL A 85 -0.04 4.56 6.55
CA VAL A 85 1.37 4.92 6.50
C VAL A 85 1.50 6.41 6.67
N ARG A 86 2.52 6.86 7.38
CA ARG A 86 2.83 8.27 7.58
C ARG A 86 4.00 8.63 6.70
N MET A 87 3.84 9.60 5.80
CA MET A 87 4.92 10.05 4.91
C MET A 87 5.77 11.09 5.63
N HIS A 88 7.10 10.94 5.67
CA HIS A 88 8.01 11.90 6.31
C HIS A 88 8.56 12.96 5.35
#